data_AF-A0A0D8FQC3-F1
#
_entry.id   AF-A0A0D8FQC3-F1
#
_cell.length_a   1.000
_cell.length_b   1.000
_cell.length_c   1.000
_cell.angle_alpha   90.00
_cell.angle_beta   90.00
_cell.angle_gamma   90.00
#
_symmetry.space_group_name_H-M   'P 1'
#
loop_
_entity.id
_entity.type
_entity.pdbx_description
1 polymer ?
#
loop_
_entity_poly.entity_id
_entity_poly.type
_entity_poly.pdbx_seq_one_letter_code
_entity_poly.pdbx_strand_id
1 'polypeptide(L)'
;MGTRSQRATRRKHKEATYRLIRYADDFVVMVHGTKEHTEALRAEVAVVLSQVGLRLSPEKTMTVHIDEGFDFLGFRIQRQTKRGSNKAYVYTWPSKKSLSSIKAKVKAITKQGTNNPLSSLLRQINGVLRGWTNYFRHGVSKDSFAYLHQYTWLRVVHWLRRKYRRANWGWLRRHYLANAWMPEQDGEVLFDCRSVQVTRYRYRGAAIPSPWAGIEEKAS
;
A
#
# COMPACT_ATOMS: atom_id res chain seq x y z
N MET A 1 26.90 4.04 8.18
CA MET A 1 26.38 4.72 6.96
C MET A 1 27.23 5.94 6.66
N GLY A 2 27.87 6.02 5.49
CA GLY A 2 28.78 7.14 5.19
C GLY A 2 28.07 8.49 4.98
N THR A 3 28.75 9.59 5.26
CA THR A 3 28.28 10.97 5.04
C THR A 3 27.96 11.25 3.56
N ARG A 4 27.26 12.36 3.26
CA ARG A 4 26.93 12.74 1.87
C ARG A 4 28.19 12.85 0.99
N SER A 5 29.30 13.32 1.57
CA SER A 5 30.61 13.42 0.91
C SER A 5 31.19 12.03 0.61
N GLN A 6 31.22 11.13 1.61
CA GLN A 6 31.72 9.76 1.44
C GLN A 6 30.93 8.99 0.36
N ARG A 7 29.59 9.15 0.30
CA ARG A 7 28.77 8.55 -0.76
C ARG A 7 29.09 9.12 -2.15
N ALA A 8 29.44 10.39 -2.25
CA ALA A 8 29.83 11.02 -3.51
C ALA A 8 31.21 10.53 -3.99
N THR A 9 32.16 10.37 -3.06
CA THR A 9 33.49 9.81 -3.35
C THR A 9 33.38 8.37 -3.83
N ARG A 10 32.63 7.50 -3.12
CA ARG A 10 32.38 6.11 -3.55
C ARG A 10 31.77 6.00 -4.95
N ARG A 11 30.83 6.91 -5.28
CA ARG A 11 30.26 6.99 -6.64
C ARG A 11 31.30 7.31 -7.71
N LYS A 12 32.26 8.20 -7.42
CA LYS A 12 33.38 8.49 -8.33
C LYS A 12 34.30 7.28 -8.52
N HIS A 13 34.47 6.46 -7.47
CA HIS A 13 35.25 5.22 -7.52
C HIS A 13 34.46 3.99 -8.00
N LYS A 14 33.22 4.15 -8.51
CA LYS A 14 32.31 3.06 -8.93
C LYS A 14 31.98 2.04 -7.82
N GLU A 15 32.19 2.39 -6.57
CA GLU A 15 31.83 1.56 -5.42
C GLU A 15 30.32 1.65 -5.12
N ALA A 16 29.72 0.53 -4.69
CA ALA A 16 28.32 0.52 -4.31
C ALA A 16 28.05 1.31 -3.03
N THR A 17 26.87 1.94 -2.99
CA THR A 17 26.31 2.50 -1.76
C THR A 17 25.01 1.81 -1.41
N TYR A 18 24.84 1.53 -0.12
CA TYR A 18 23.76 0.71 0.40
C TYR A 18 22.90 1.49 1.40
N ARG A 19 21.60 1.21 1.44
CA ARG A 19 20.70 1.71 2.47
C ARG A 19 19.69 0.64 2.86
N LEU A 20 19.72 0.25 4.13
CA LEU A 20 18.74 -0.66 4.72
C LEU A 20 17.47 0.11 5.14
N ILE A 21 16.31 -0.41 4.78
CA ILE A 21 15.00 0.00 5.27
C ILE A 21 14.34 -1.26 5.83
N ARG A 22 13.99 -1.25 7.12
CA ARG A 22 13.40 -2.40 7.82
C ARG A 22 12.09 -2.03 8.48
N TYR A 23 11.12 -2.93 8.41
CA TYR A 23 9.86 -2.90 9.15
C TYR A 23 9.58 -4.30 9.69
N ALA A 24 9.74 -4.49 11.01
CA ALA A 24 9.70 -5.82 11.63
C ALA A 24 10.64 -6.81 10.88
N ASP A 25 10.11 -7.96 10.43
CA ASP A 25 10.81 -8.99 9.66
C ASP A 25 11.02 -8.64 8.18
N ASP A 26 10.18 -7.77 7.62
CA ASP A 26 10.28 -7.31 6.23
C ASP A 26 11.35 -6.20 6.10
N PHE A 27 12.28 -6.36 5.16
CA PHE A 27 13.30 -5.36 4.87
C PHE A 27 13.62 -5.23 3.38
N VAL A 28 14.13 -4.07 3.00
CA VAL A 28 14.60 -3.75 1.65
C VAL A 28 15.98 -3.14 1.77
N VAL A 29 16.92 -3.65 0.98
CA VAL A 29 18.26 -3.06 0.86
C VAL A 29 18.36 -2.35 -0.48
N MET A 30 18.41 -1.03 -0.43
CA MET A 30 18.59 -0.20 -1.62
C MET A 30 20.05 -0.18 -2.00
N VAL A 31 20.36 -0.69 -3.18
CA VAL A 31 21.73 -0.70 -3.75
C VAL A 31 21.81 0.34 -4.86
N HIS A 32 22.80 1.22 -4.78
CA HIS A 32 23.21 2.05 -5.91
C HIS A 32 24.57 1.55 -6.38
N GLY A 33 24.54 0.67 -7.37
CA GLY A 33 25.68 -0.06 -7.91
C GLY A 33 25.21 -0.98 -9.04
N THR A 34 26.00 -2.01 -9.34
CA THR A 34 25.64 -3.01 -10.36
C THR A 34 24.85 -4.18 -9.74
N LYS A 35 24.38 -5.08 -10.60
CA LYS A 35 23.66 -6.29 -10.16
C LYS A 35 24.58 -7.19 -9.32
N GLU A 36 25.84 -7.28 -9.69
CA GLU A 36 26.87 -8.08 -9.00
C GLU A 36 27.05 -7.60 -7.56
N HIS A 37 27.07 -6.29 -7.32
CA HIS A 37 27.10 -5.73 -5.97
C HIS A 37 25.87 -6.10 -5.13
N THR A 38 24.73 -6.35 -5.78
CA THR A 38 23.50 -6.74 -5.09
C THR A 38 23.51 -8.23 -4.75
N GLU A 39 24.00 -9.09 -5.64
CA GLU A 39 24.14 -10.53 -5.37
C GLU A 39 25.21 -10.82 -4.32
N ALA A 40 26.33 -10.09 -4.32
CA ALA A 40 27.35 -10.19 -3.27
C ALA A 40 26.75 -9.82 -1.90
N LEU A 41 26.02 -8.71 -1.83
CA LEU A 41 25.35 -8.27 -0.60
C LEU A 41 24.29 -9.28 -0.12
N ARG A 42 23.58 -9.93 -1.05
CA ARG A 42 22.60 -10.97 -0.72
C ARG A 42 23.27 -12.15 -0.03
N ALA A 43 24.45 -12.57 -0.49
CA ALA A 43 25.23 -13.64 0.13
C ALA A 43 25.68 -13.25 1.55
N GLU A 44 26.19 -12.02 1.73
CA GLU A 44 26.58 -11.51 3.06
C GLU A 44 25.40 -11.47 4.04
N VAL A 45 24.24 -10.97 3.59
CA VAL A 45 23.02 -10.92 4.41
C VAL A 45 22.55 -12.33 4.80
N ALA A 46 22.67 -13.32 3.92
CA ALA A 46 22.33 -14.70 4.23
C ALA A 46 23.20 -15.27 5.35
N VAL A 47 24.51 -14.98 5.32
CA VAL A 47 25.46 -15.40 6.37
C VAL A 47 25.09 -14.76 7.72
N VAL A 48 24.86 -13.44 7.75
CA VAL A 48 24.47 -12.74 8.99
C VAL A 48 23.15 -13.27 9.55
N LEU A 49 22.14 -13.49 8.72
CA LEU A 49 20.84 -14.00 9.18
C LEU A 49 20.94 -15.42 9.75
N SER A 50 21.81 -16.26 9.17
CA SER A 50 22.02 -17.63 9.64
C SER A 50 22.58 -17.70 11.07
N GLN A 51 23.37 -16.71 11.48
CA GLN A 51 23.89 -16.59 12.84
C GLN A 51 22.78 -16.34 13.87
N VAL A 52 21.67 -15.73 13.45
CA VAL A 52 20.49 -15.44 14.29
C VAL A 52 19.40 -16.52 14.10
N GLY A 53 19.72 -17.62 13.43
CA GLY A 53 18.79 -18.72 13.16
C GLY A 53 17.72 -18.41 12.10
N LEU A 54 17.88 -17.34 11.33
CA LEU A 54 16.95 -16.95 10.27
C LEU A 54 17.50 -17.34 8.89
N ARG A 55 16.59 -17.68 7.96
CA ARG A 55 16.95 -17.99 6.56
C ARG A 55 16.17 -17.09 5.61
N LEU A 56 16.86 -16.58 4.58
CA LEU A 56 16.20 -15.90 3.48
C LEU A 56 15.32 -16.89 2.72
N SER A 57 14.04 -16.54 2.54
CA SER A 57 13.15 -17.33 1.70
C SER A 57 13.46 -16.99 0.23
N PRO A 58 13.99 -17.94 -0.57
CA PRO A 58 14.37 -17.68 -1.96
C PRO A 58 13.17 -17.25 -2.82
N GLU A 59 11.96 -17.66 -2.46
CA GLU A 59 10.72 -17.26 -3.13
C GLU A 59 10.30 -15.81 -2.82
N LYS A 60 10.69 -15.28 -1.65
CA LYS A 60 10.35 -13.91 -1.22
C LYS A 60 11.44 -12.90 -1.56
N THR A 61 12.70 -13.34 -1.62
CA THR A 61 13.84 -12.46 -1.91
C THR A 61 13.99 -12.24 -3.40
N MET A 62 13.70 -11.02 -3.85
CA MET A 62 13.83 -10.63 -5.25
C MET A 62 14.82 -9.48 -5.41
N THR A 63 15.75 -9.62 -6.35
CA THR A 63 16.60 -8.54 -6.85
C THR A 63 15.87 -7.87 -8.03
N VAL A 64 15.45 -6.62 -7.86
CA VAL A 64 14.64 -5.90 -8.85
C VAL A 64 15.12 -4.46 -9.01
N HIS A 65 15.10 -3.98 -10.25
CA HIS A 65 15.47 -2.59 -10.52
C HIS A 65 14.33 -1.65 -10.11
N ILE A 66 14.67 -0.44 -9.65
CA ILE A 66 13.67 0.54 -9.19
C ILE A 66 12.70 0.98 -10.30
N ASP A 67 13.12 0.88 -11.56
CA ASP A 67 12.28 1.19 -12.72
C ASP A 67 11.27 0.09 -13.04
N GLU A 68 11.54 -1.17 -12.67
CA GLU A 68 10.54 -2.25 -12.72
C GLU A 68 9.57 -2.13 -11.54
N GLY A 69 10.11 -1.70 -10.40
CA GLY A 69 9.40 -1.48 -9.16
C GLY A 69 9.14 -2.76 -8.37
N PHE A 70 8.83 -2.59 -7.09
CA PHE A 70 8.65 -3.69 -6.15
C PHE A 70 7.56 -3.39 -5.15
N ASP A 71 7.08 -4.44 -4.48
CA ASP A 71 6.03 -4.32 -3.47
C ASP A 71 6.67 -4.34 -2.07
N PHE A 72 6.33 -3.37 -1.22
CA PHE A 72 6.78 -3.30 0.17
C PHE A 72 5.66 -2.72 1.05
N LEU A 73 5.33 -3.39 2.15
CA LEU A 73 4.24 -3.00 3.07
C LEU A 73 2.89 -2.71 2.37
N GLY A 74 2.61 -3.45 1.30
CA GLY A 74 1.39 -3.28 0.50
C GLY A 74 1.41 -2.10 -0.48
N PHE A 75 2.51 -1.36 -0.58
CA PHE A 75 2.73 -0.35 -1.60
C PHE A 75 3.57 -0.90 -2.75
N ARG A 76 3.17 -0.60 -3.99
CA ARG A 76 4.05 -0.67 -5.15
C ARG A 76 4.92 0.58 -5.16
N ILE A 77 6.24 0.41 -5.21
CA ILE A 77 7.23 1.48 -5.29
C ILE A 77 7.93 1.35 -6.63
N GLN A 78 7.89 2.40 -7.45
CA GLN A 78 8.52 2.40 -8.77
C GLN A 78 9.00 3.80 -9.13
N ARG A 79 10.19 3.90 -9.74
CA ARG A 79 10.63 5.14 -10.36
C ARG A 79 10.01 5.26 -11.75
N GLN A 80 9.37 6.39 -12.00
CA GLN A 80 8.80 6.70 -13.30
C GLN A 80 9.14 8.12 -13.72
N THR A 81 9.32 8.32 -15.03
CA THR A 81 9.49 9.64 -15.63
C THR A 81 8.15 10.37 -15.60
N LYS A 82 8.14 11.59 -15.05
CA LYS A 82 6.92 12.42 -15.05
C LYS A 82 6.53 12.71 -16.49
N ARG A 83 5.28 12.41 -16.85
CA ARG A 83 4.74 12.71 -18.19
C ARG A 83 4.99 14.17 -18.56
N GLY A 84 5.57 14.40 -19.74
CA GLY A 84 5.92 15.74 -20.24
C GLY A 84 7.16 16.35 -19.59
N SER A 85 8.02 15.56 -18.93
CA SER A 85 9.27 16.04 -18.33
C SER A 85 10.35 14.96 -18.36
N ASN A 86 11.63 15.35 -18.40
CA ASN A 86 12.74 14.42 -18.23
C ASN A 86 13.06 14.11 -16.75
N LYS A 87 12.21 14.56 -15.81
CA LYS A 87 12.40 14.33 -14.37
C LYS A 87 11.76 13.01 -13.95
N ALA A 88 12.57 12.12 -13.38
CA ALA A 88 12.10 10.88 -12.77
C ALA A 88 11.76 11.09 -11.28
N TYR A 89 10.64 10.52 -10.84
CA TYR A 89 10.21 10.51 -9.43
C TYR A 89 9.91 9.08 -9.00
N VAL A 90 10.05 8.82 -7.70
CA VAL A 90 9.59 7.56 -7.10
C VAL A 90 8.12 7.73 -6.74
N TYR A 91 7.27 6.94 -7.38
CA TYR A 91 5.85 6.87 -7.13
C TYR A 91 5.57 5.69 -6.19
N THR A 92 4.66 5.89 -5.24
CA THR A 92 4.20 4.87 -4.31
C THR A 92 2.68 4.80 -4.36
N TRP A 93 2.10 3.63 -4.58
CA TRP A 93 0.64 3.45 -4.64
C TRP A 93 0.25 2.07 -4.12
N PRO A 94 -1.03 1.80 -3.81
CA PRO A 94 -1.44 0.50 -3.30
C PRO A 94 -1.11 -0.61 -4.30
N SER A 95 -0.48 -1.70 -3.83
CA SER A 95 -0.15 -2.80 -4.70
C SER A 95 -1.39 -3.53 -5.21
N LYS A 96 -1.27 -4.23 -6.35
CA LYS A 96 -2.36 -5.05 -6.90
C LYS A 96 -2.84 -6.11 -5.91
N LYS A 97 -1.92 -6.66 -5.11
CA LYS A 97 -2.23 -7.63 -4.04
C LYS A 97 -3.07 -6.97 -2.93
N SER A 98 -2.67 -5.78 -2.47
CA SER A 98 -3.43 -5.03 -1.46
C SER A 98 -4.84 -4.67 -1.95
N LEU A 99 -4.95 -4.15 -3.19
CA LEU A 99 -6.23 -3.80 -3.80
C LEU A 99 -7.13 -5.03 -4.00
N SER A 100 -6.55 -6.17 -4.37
CA SER A 100 -7.30 -7.44 -4.48
C SER A 100 -7.80 -7.92 -3.12
N SER A 101 -7.00 -7.79 -2.06
CA SER A 101 -7.38 -8.17 -0.70
C SER A 101 -8.58 -7.36 -0.19
N ILE A 102 -8.58 -6.03 -0.37
CA ILE A 102 -9.70 -5.19 0.05
C ILE A 102 -10.98 -5.50 -0.76
N LYS A 103 -10.85 -5.72 -2.07
CA LYS A 103 -11.96 -6.15 -2.92
C LYS A 103 -12.54 -7.49 -2.47
N ALA A 104 -11.68 -8.44 -2.07
CA ALA A 104 -12.12 -9.72 -1.56
C ALA A 104 -12.93 -9.56 -0.26
N LYS A 105 -12.51 -8.68 0.65
CA LYS A 105 -13.28 -8.35 1.87
C LYS A 105 -14.65 -7.75 1.55
N VAL A 106 -14.70 -6.74 0.68
CA VAL A 106 -15.97 -6.14 0.21
C VAL A 106 -16.87 -7.20 -0.46
N LYS A 107 -16.28 -8.06 -1.30
CA LYS A 107 -16.98 -9.17 -1.96
C LYS A 107 -17.56 -10.15 -0.94
N ALA A 108 -16.80 -10.51 0.08
CA ALA A 108 -17.23 -11.43 1.14
C ALA A 108 -18.42 -10.87 1.91
N ILE A 109 -18.33 -9.61 2.38
CA ILE A 109 -19.43 -8.92 3.08
C ILE A 109 -20.68 -8.89 2.21
N THR A 110 -20.56 -8.49 0.94
CA THR A 110 -21.69 -8.42 0.01
C THR A 110 -22.19 -9.78 -0.49
N LYS A 111 -21.46 -10.88 -0.25
CA LYS A 111 -21.91 -12.24 -0.59
C LYS A 111 -22.74 -12.86 0.55
N GLN A 112 -22.67 -12.31 1.76
CA GLN A 112 -23.56 -12.70 2.85
C GLN A 112 -25.04 -12.55 2.42
N GLY A 113 -25.92 -13.28 3.12
CA GLY A 113 -27.36 -13.28 2.82
C GLY A 113 -27.99 -11.89 2.80
N THR A 114 -29.16 -11.78 2.19
CA THR A 114 -29.90 -10.51 2.04
C THR A 114 -30.86 -10.24 3.19
N ASN A 115 -30.78 -11.01 4.28
CA ASN A 115 -31.70 -10.88 5.42
C ASN A 115 -31.45 -9.58 6.19
N ASN A 116 -30.19 -9.18 6.33
CA ASN A 116 -29.82 -7.95 7.03
C ASN A 116 -30.27 -6.69 6.28
N PRO A 117 -30.53 -5.57 6.99
CA PRO A 117 -30.79 -4.27 6.37
C PRO A 117 -29.55 -3.73 5.64
N LEU A 118 -29.76 -2.80 4.71
CA LEU A 118 -28.67 -2.11 3.99
C LEU A 118 -27.76 -1.36 4.98
N SER A 119 -28.32 -0.70 6.00
CA SER A 119 -27.54 0.03 7.02
C SER A 119 -26.49 -0.85 7.71
N SER A 120 -26.83 -2.09 8.05
CA SER A 120 -25.87 -3.07 8.62
C SER A 120 -24.76 -3.46 7.63
N LEU A 121 -25.11 -3.66 6.35
CA LEU A 121 -24.13 -3.92 5.29
C LEU A 121 -23.18 -2.74 5.11
N LEU A 122 -23.72 -1.52 5.08
CA LEU A 122 -22.95 -0.29 4.90
C LEU A 122 -21.99 -0.06 6.06
N ARG A 123 -22.39 -0.27 7.32
CA ARG A 123 -21.46 -0.17 8.46
C ARG A 123 -20.24 -1.07 8.32
N GLN A 124 -20.44 -2.33 7.94
CA GLN A 124 -19.35 -3.28 7.76
C GLN A 124 -18.41 -2.86 6.62
N ILE A 125 -18.97 -2.49 5.46
CA ILE A 125 -18.19 -2.03 4.31
C ILE A 125 -17.43 -0.75 4.64
N ASN A 126 -18.09 0.22 5.26
CA ASN A 126 -17.53 1.53 5.59
C ASN A 126 -16.34 1.41 6.54
N GLY A 127 -16.40 0.56 7.57
CA GLY A 127 -15.26 0.33 8.47
C GLY A 127 -14.03 -0.20 7.73
N VAL A 128 -14.25 -1.17 6.83
CA VAL A 128 -13.19 -1.79 6.01
C VAL A 128 -12.60 -0.77 5.02
N LEU A 129 -13.44 0.01 4.34
CA LEU A 129 -12.99 1.04 3.40
C LEU A 129 -12.21 2.16 4.09
N ARG A 130 -12.73 2.69 5.22
CA ARG A 130 -12.10 3.77 5.98
C ARG A 130 -10.70 3.37 6.46
N GLY A 131 -10.55 2.18 7.01
CA GLY A 131 -9.24 1.68 7.45
C GLY A 131 -8.24 1.59 6.29
N TRP A 132 -8.68 1.02 5.16
CA TRP A 132 -7.82 0.85 4.00
C TRP A 132 -7.42 2.19 3.35
N THR A 133 -8.38 3.11 3.17
CA THR A 133 -8.07 4.43 2.60
C THR A 133 -7.21 5.27 3.52
N ASN A 134 -7.41 5.19 4.85
CA ASN A 134 -6.56 5.89 5.82
C ASN A 134 -5.11 5.39 5.77
N TYR A 135 -4.88 4.09 5.60
CA TYR A 135 -3.52 3.56 5.45
C TYR A 135 -2.87 4.03 4.13
N PHE A 136 -3.60 3.94 3.03
CA PHE A 136 -3.07 4.24 1.69
C PHE A 136 -3.10 5.72 1.30
N ARG A 137 -3.67 6.62 2.13
CA ARG A 137 -3.77 8.06 1.80
C ARG A 137 -2.40 8.75 1.63
N HIS A 138 -1.32 8.12 2.07
CA HIS A 138 0.03 8.69 2.00
C HIS A 138 0.77 8.44 0.69
N GLY A 139 0.22 7.61 -0.19
CA GLY A 139 0.72 7.36 -1.54
C GLY A 139 -0.12 8.04 -2.62
N VAL A 140 0.27 7.86 -3.88
CA VAL A 140 -0.46 8.24 -5.08
C VAL A 140 -1.65 7.28 -5.27
N SER A 141 -2.68 7.46 -4.45
CA SER A 141 -3.77 6.48 -4.30
C SER A 141 -5.11 6.91 -4.89
N LYS A 142 -5.20 8.10 -5.50
CA LYS A 142 -6.48 8.66 -6.00
C LYS A 142 -7.19 7.74 -6.99
N ASP A 143 -6.46 7.21 -7.97
CA ASP A 143 -7.04 6.29 -8.97
C ASP A 143 -7.48 4.98 -8.33
N SER A 144 -6.68 4.46 -7.39
CA SER A 144 -7.04 3.25 -6.63
C SER A 144 -8.30 3.46 -5.79
N PHE A 145 -8.47 4.65 -5.21
CA PHE A 145 -9.63 5.01 -4.40
C PHE A 145 -10.88 5.15 -5.28
N ALA A 146 -10.77 5.79 -6.44
CA ALA A 146 -11.86 5.90 -7.40
C ALA A 146 -12.30 4.52 -7.91
N TYR A 147 -11.35 3.66 -8.26
CA TYR A 147 -11.64 2.30 -8.69
C TYR A 147 -12.32 1.47 -7.58
N LEU A 148 -11.81 1.54 -6.35
CA LEU A 148 -12.39 0.82 -5.21
C LEU A 148 -13.81 1.32 -4.89
N HIS A 149 -14.04 2.63 -4.97
CA HIS A 149 -15.37 3.21 -4.79
C HIS A 149 -16.36 2.67 -5.82
N GLN A 150 -16.01 2.74 -7.11
CA GLN A 150 -16.87 2.24 -8.19
C GLN A 150 -17.17 0.74 -8.05
N TYR A 151 -16.13 -0.05 -7.74
CA TYR A 151 -16.29 -1.48 -7.48
C TYR A 151 -17.27 -1.73 -6.33
N THR A 152 -17.12 -1.02 -5.22
CA THR A 152 -17.95 -1.20 -4.04
C THR A 152 -19.40 -0.77 -4.29
N TRP A 153 -19.59 0.36 -4.96
CA TRP A 153 -20.91 0.85 -5.35
C TRP A 153 -21.68 -0.20 -6.17
N LEU A 154 -21.06 -0.75 -7.22
CA LEU A 154 -21.65 -1.81 -8.05
C LEU A 154 -22.03 -3.04 -7.21
N ARG A 155 -21.19 -3.43 -6.25
CA ARG A 155 -21.47 -4.57 -5.37
C ARG A 155 -22.67 -4.33 -4.46
N VAL A 156 -22.80 -3.14 -3.89
CA VAL A 156 -23.94 -2.77 -3.04
C VAL A 156 -25.23 -2.72 -3.86
N VAL A 157 -25.20 -2.12 -5.05
CA VAL A 157 -26.35 -2.08 -5.96
C VAL A 157 -26.78 -3.50 -6.38
N HIS A 158 -25.84 -4.38 -6.72
CA HIS A 158 -26.15 -5.78 -7.02
C HIS A 158 -26.71 -6.53 -5.82
N TRP A 159 -26.26 -6.22 -4.60
CA TRP A 159 -26.85 -6.77 -3.39
C TRP A 159 -28.29 -6.27 -3.19
N LEU A 160 -28.56 -4.98 -3.40
CA LEU A 160 -29.91 -4.41 -3.33
C LEU A 160 -30.87 -5.03 -4.34
N ARG A 161 -30.42 -5.23 -5.59
CA ARG A 161 -31.21 -5.91 -6.63
C ARG A 161 -31.52 -7.36 -6.27
N ARG A 162 -30.61 -8.06 -5.57
CA ARG A 162 -30.87 -9.41 -5.06
C ARG A 162 -31.83 -9.42 -3.88
N LYS A 163 -31.74 -8.44 -2.97
CA LYS A 163 -32.65 -8.31 -1.83
C LYS A 163 -34.08 -7.99 -2.29
N TYR A 164 -34.23 -7.08 -3.25
CA TYR A 164 -35.52 -6.61 -3.76
C TYR A 164 -35.77 -7.07 -5.20
N ARG A 165 -35.94 -8.40 -5.39
CA ARG A 165 -36.06 -9.02 -6.73
C ARG A 165 -37.18 -8.47 -7.61
N ARG A 166 -38.26 -7.97 -7.00
CA ARG A 166 -39.43 -7.40 -7.71
C ARG A 166 -39.36 -5.88 -7.89
N ALA A 167 -38.39 -5.22 -7.26
CA ALA A 167 -38.27 -3.77 -7.37
C ALA A 167 -37.67 -3.38 -8.72
N ASN A 168 -38.25 -2.35 -9.34
CA ASN A 168 -37.66 -1.71 -10.50
C ASN A 168 -36.57 -0.69 -10.08
N TRP A 169 -35.81 -0.21 -11.07
CA TRP A 169 -34.73 0.75 -10.83
C TRP A 169 -35.21 2.08 -10.23
N GLY A 170 -36.39 2.56 -10.62
CA GLY A 170 -36.97 3.79 -10.07
C GLY A 170 -37.28 3.65 -8.58
N TRP A 171 -37.79 2.49 -8.17
CA TRP A 171 -38.04 2.16 -6.77
C TRP A 171 -36.73 2.11 -5.97
N LEU A 172 -35.71 1.40 -6.47
CA LEU A 172 -34.40 1.34 -5.80
C LEU A 172 -33.76 2.72 -5.67
N ARG A 173 -33.87 3.55 -6.72
CA ARG A 173 -33.35 4.92 -6.70
C ARG A 173 -34.04 5.76 -5.63
N ARG A 174 -35.36 5.73 -5.57
CA ARG A 174 -36.16 6.52 -4.62
C ARG A 174 -35.87 6.14 -3.16
N HIS A 175 -35.68 4.86 -2.87
CA HIS A 175 -35.57 4.38 -1.49
C HIS A 175 -34.14 4.30 -0.97
N TYR A 176 -33.15 4.04 -1.83
CA TYR A 176 -31.77 3.76 -1.38
C TYR A 176 -30.68 4.54 -2.10
N LEU A 177 -30.97 5.21 -3.23
CA LEU A 177 -29.94 5.89 -4.04
C LEU A 177 -30.32 7.34 -4.37
N ALA A 178 -31.15 7.97 -3.53
CA ALA A 178 -31.68 9.31 -3.80
C ALA A 178 -30.58 10.39 -3.71
N ASN A 179 -29.61 10.20 -2.82
CA ASN A 179 -28.53 11.13 -2.55
C ASN A 179 -27.35 10.93 -3.52
N ALA A 180 -27.40 11.59 -4.68
CA ALA A 180 -26.34 11.54 -5.70
C ALA A 180 -25.90 10.10 -6.07
N TRP A 181 -26.85 9.18 -6.14
CA TRP A 181 -26.65 7.74 -6.36
C TRP A 181 -25.90 7.00 -5.26
N MET A 182 -25.67 7.61 -4.10
CA MET A 182 -25.02 6.96 -2.98
C MET A 182 -26.00 6.03 -2.24
N PRO A 183 -25.65 4.74 -2.05
CA PRO A 183 -26.42 3.84 -1.21
C PRO A 183 -26.54 4.38 0.22
N GLU A 184 -27.77 4.53 0.67
CA GLU A 184 -28.09 5.08 1.98
C GLU A 184 -29.30 4.38 2.61
N GLN A 185 -29.21 4.09 3.91
CA GLN A 185 -30.36 3.67 4.72
C GLN A 185 -30.11 4.06 6.19
N ASP A 186 -31.13 4.61 6.86
CA ASP A 186 -31.09 4.93 8.30
C ASP A 186 -29.91 5.84 8.69
N GLY A 187 -29.55 6.81 7.83
CA GLY A 187 -28.40 7.71 8.04
C GLY A 187 -27.02 7.09 7.76
N GLU A 188 -26.94 5.78 7.49
CA GLU A 188 -25.72 5.13 7.03
C GLU A 188 -25.58 5.32 5.52
N VAL A 189 -24.57 6.08 5.11
CA VAL A 189 -24.25 6.35 3.70
C VAL A 189 -23.00 5.56 3.30
N LEU A 190 -22.96 5.00 2.09
CA LEU A 190 -21.75 4.37 1.57
C LEU A 190 -20.58 5.36 1.56
N PHE A 191 -19.46 4.95 2.15
CA PHE A 191 -18.27 5.77 2.25
C PHE A 191 -17.64 6.08 0.88
N ASP A 192 -17.51 7.36 0.56
CA ASP A 192 -16.85 7.80 -0.66
C ASP A 192 -15.33 7.78 -0.52
N CYS A 193 -14.68 6.75 -1.07
CA CYS A 193 -13.22 6.64 -1.05
C CYS A 193 -12.53 7.79 -1.82
N ARG A 194 -13.19 8.40 -2.80
CA ARG A 194 -12.63 9.49 -3.62
C ARG A 194 -12.43 10.77 -2.82
N SER A 195 -13.29 10.99 -1.82
CA SER A 195 -13.26 12.14 -0.92
C SER A 195 -12.02 12.17 -0.03
N VAL A 196 -11.36 11.02 0.18
CA VAL A 196 -10.19 10.93 1.06
C VAL A 196 -9.04 11.76 0.50
N GLN A 197 -8.59 12.72 1.29
CA GLN A 197 -7.47 13.58 0.95
C GLN A 197 -6.16 12.79 0.95
N VAL A 198 -5.49 12.79 -0.20
CA VAL A 198 -4.18 12.16 -0.35
C VAL A 198 -3.13 13.13 0.17
N THR A 199 -2.45 12.73 1.24
CA THR A 199 -1.48 13.55 1.94
C THR A 199 -0.09 12.97 1.73
N ARG A 200 0.70 13.57 0.84
CA ARG A 200 2.09 13.13 0.64
C ARG A 200 2.88 13.30 1.92
N TYR A 201 3.57 12.25 2.34
CA TYR A 201 4.44 12.32 3.51
C TYR A 201 5.52 13.37 3.27
N ARG A 202 5.58 14.41 4.12
CA ARG A 202 6.72 15.32 4.15
C ARG A 202 7.89 14.57 4.80
N TYR A 203 9.06 14.64 4.19
CA TYR A 203 10.29 14.07 4.74
C TYR A 203 10.51 14.64 6.16
N ARG A 204 10.53 13.77 7.17
CA ARG A 204 10.69 14.15 8.59
C ARG A 204 12.15 14.17 9.06
N GLY A 205 13.12 14.17 8.14
CA GLY A 205 14.54 14.04 8.49
C GLY A 205 14.99 12.58 8.65
N ALA A 206 16.29 12.40 8.85
CA ALA A 206 16.91 11.10 9.11
C ALA A 206 17.07 10.78 10.61
N ALA A 207 16.73 11.73 11.48
CA ALA A 207 16.80 11.60 12.93
C ALA A 207 15.52 10.92 13.46
N ILE A 208 15.36 9.64 13.14
CA ILE A 208 14.49 8.76 13.95
C ILE A 208 15.47 8.03 14.86
N PRO A 209 15.58 8.40 16.15
CA PRO A 209 16.50 7.73 17.05
C PRO A 209 16.16 6.25 17.08
N SER A 210 17.10 5.41 16.67
CA SER A 210 16.97 3.97 16.89
C SER A 210 17.13 3.71 18.39
N PRO A 211 16.30 2.85 19.00
CA PRO A 211 16.46 2.46 20.41
C PRO A 211 17.84 1.90 20.75
N TRP A 212 18.57 1.45 19.72
CA TRP A 212 19.87 0.80 19.78
C TRP A 212 21.07 1.76 19.74
N ALA A 213 20.84 3.07 19.61
CA ALA A 213 21.93 4.05 19.48
C ALA A 213 22.82 4.19 20.73
N GLY A 214 22.41 3.63 21.88
CA GLY A 214 23.14 3.69 23.14
C GLY A 214 23.77 2.38 23.62
N ILE A 215 23.82 1.32 22.78
CA ILE A 215 24.38 0.02 23.21
C ILE A 215 25.89 -0.10 22.99
N GLU A 216 26.50 0.76 22.16
CA GLU A 216 27.95 0.69 21.87
C GLU A 216 28.86 1.19 23.02
N GLU A 217 28.34 1.76 24.11
CA GLU A 217 29.17 2.31 25.20
C GLU A 217 29.40 1.37 26.41
N LYS A 218 28.89 0.13 26.39
CA LYS A 218 28.99 -0.78 27.56
C LYS A 218 29.77 -2.08 27.32
N ALA A 219 30.72 -2.08 26.38
CA ALA A 219 31.70 -3.15 26.25
C ALA A 219 33.12 -2.55 26.22
N SER A 220 33.61 -2.18 27.40
CA SER A 220 35.04 -2.04 27.71
C SER A 220 35.32 -2.78 29.01
#